data_AF-A0A7Y5KMR4-F1
#
_entry.id   AF-A0A7Y5KMR4-F1
#
_cell.length_a   1.000
_cell.length_b   1.000
_cell.length_c   1.000
_cell.angle_alpha   90.00
_cell.angle_beta   90.00
_cell.angle_gamma   90.00
#
_symmetry.space_group_name_H-M   'P 1'
#
loop_
_entity.id
_entity.type
_entity.pdbx_description
1 polymer ?
#
loop_
_entity_poly.entity_id
_entity_poly.type
_entity_poly.pdbx_seq_one_letter_code
_entity_poly.pdbx_strand_id
1 'polypeptide(L)' 'AHLDDDAWRQAVLKVLFTGIPVGEVAGLATRADAELARMVRDYAAEREAAGRAVPDDAYTVLTLAEADATDPHPAD' A
#
# COMPACT_ATOMS: atom_id res chain seq x y z
N ALA A 1 5.99 -4.79 20.40
CA ALA A 1 6.15 -5.72 19.27
C ALA A 1 5.54 -5.06 18.03
N HIS A 2 6.16 -5.20 16.86
CA HIS A 2 5.64 -4.68 15.58
C HIS A 2 4.98 -5.82 14.78
N LEU A 3 4.09 -5.46 13.86
CA LEU A 3 3.57 -6.40 12.87
C LEU A 3 4.68 -6.81 11.91
N ASP A 4 4.74 -8.10 11.57
CA ASP A 4 5.51 -8.58 10.42
C ASP A 4 5.00 -7.96 9.10
N ASP A 5 5.74 -8.17 8.01
CA ASP A 5 5.45 -7.51 6.75
C ASP A 5 4.09 -7.92 6.17
N ASP A 6 3.75 -9.21 6.20
CA ASP A 6 2.49 -9.71 5.67
C ASP A 6 1.29 -9.15 6.44
N ALA A 7 1.34 -9.19 7.78
CA ALA A 7 0.30 -8.65 8.64
C ALA A 7 0.18 -7.13 8.50
N TRP A 8 1.30 -6.43 8.32
CA TRP A 8 1.31 -4.99 8.12
C TRP A 8 0.71 -4.60 6.76
N ARG A 9 1.07 -5.27 5.66
CA ARG A 9 0.46 -5.02 4.34
C ARG A 9 -1.05 -5.24 4.36
N GLN A 10 -1.52 -6.30 5.02
CA GLN A 10 -2.95 -6.56 5.23
C GLN A 10 -3.63 -5.46 6.07
N ALA A 11 -2.94 -4.89 7.05
CA ALA A 11 -3.46 -3.75 7.81
C ALA A 11 -3.60 -2.49 6.93
N VAL A 12 -2.63 -2.21 6.06
CA VAL A 12 -2.71 -1.10 5.08
C VAL A 12 -3.91 -1.26 4.15
N LEU A 13 -4.15 -2.46 3.62
CA LEU A 13 -5.34 -2.71 2.79
C LEU A 13 -6.65 -2.46 3.54
N LYS A 14 -6.73 -2.84 4.82
CA LYS A 14 -7.92 -2.56 5.64
C LYS A 14 -8.13 -1.07 5.85
N VAL A 15 -7.05 -0.31 6.07
CA VAL A 15 -7.08 1.16 6.15
C VAL A 15 -7.68 1.75 4.88
N LEU A 16 -7.20 1.34 3.70
CA LEU A 16 -7.76 1.75 2.41
C LEU A 16 -9.24 1.37 2.25
N PHE A 17 -9.59 0.13 2.59
CA PHE A 17 -10.95 -0.38 2.45
C PHE A 17 -11.95 0.36 3.36
N THR A 18 -11.49 0.78 4.53
CA THR A 18 -12.31 1.51 5.52
C THR A 18 -12.30 3.03 5.33
N GLY A 19 -11.51 3.54 4.37
CA GLY A 19 -11.41 4.97 4.08
C GLY A 19 -10.68 5.77 5.16
N ILE A 20 -9.82 5.11 5.94
CA ILE A 20 -8.93 5.79 6.89
C ILE A 20 -7.75 6.37 6.10
N PRO A 21 -7.29 7.60 6.38
CA PRO A 21 -6.14 8.19 5.72
C PRO A 21 -4.88 7.33 5.85
N VAL A 22 -4.29 6.91 4.74
CA VAL A 22 -3.07 6.06 4.77
C VAL A 22 -1.85 6.80 5.30
N GLY A 23 -1.83 8.13 5.22
CA GLY A 23 -0.74 8.96 5.75
C GLY A 23 -0.51 8.80 7.26
N GLU A 24 -1.51 8.30 8.00
CA GLU A 24 -1.42 8.02 9.43
C GLU A 24 -0.83 6.63 9.74
N VAL A 25 -0.59 5.80 8.71
CA VAL A 25 -0.03 4.46 8.90
C VAL A 25 1.46 4.56 9.19
N ALA A 26 1.85 4.12 10.39
CA ALA A 26 3.23 4.10 10.82
C ALA A 26 4.11 3.25 9.87
N GLY A 27 5.20 3.87 9.40
CA GLY A 27 6.19 3.23 8.54
C GLY A 27 5.79 3.11 7.06
N LEU A 28 4.71 3.77 6.61
CA LEU A 28 4.23 3.63 5.25
C LEU A 28 5.30 3.94 4.20
N ALA A 29 6.00 5.07 4.32
CA ALA A 29 7.02 5.48 3.35
C ALA A 29 8.24 4.53 3.29
N THR A 30 8.51 3.77 4.35
CA THR A 30 9.69 2.89 4.46
C THR A 30 9.38 1.42 4.24
N ARG A 31 8.09 1.03 4.29
CA ARG A 31 7.64 -0.37 4.17
C ARG A 31 6.73 -0.60 2.98
N ALA A 32 6.41 0.44 2.21
CA ALA A 32 5.66 0.31 0.97
C ALA A 32 6.56 -0.37 -0.06
N ASP A 33 6.40 -1.68 -0.22
CA ASP A 33 7.20 -2.50 -1.10
C ASP A 33 6.41 -2.96 -2.35
N ALA A 34 7.10 -3.70 -3.22
CA ALA A 34 6.51 -4.20 -4.45
C ALA A 34 5.29 -5.13 -4.23
N GLU A 35 5.26 -5.90 -3.13
CA GLU A 35 4.13 -6.78 -2.83
C GLU A 35 2.92 -5.97 -2.37
N LEU A 36 3.11 -4.94 -1.54
CA LEU A 36 2.05 -4.01 -1.20
C LEU A 36 1.51 -3.32 -2.46
N ALA A 37 2.39 -2.88 -3.36
CA ALA A 37 1.97 -2.27 -4.62
C ALA A 37 1.12 -3.22 -5.47
N ARG A 38 1.51 -4.50 -5.57
CA ARG A 38 0.73 -5.53 -6.27
C ARG A 38 -0.67 -5.65 -5.66
N MET A 39 -0.75 -5.79 -4.35
CA MET A 39 -2.02 -5.89 -3.61
C MET A 39 -2.92 -4.66 -3.78
N VAL A 40 -2.34 -3.45 -3.77
CA VAL A 40 -3.09 -2.20 -3.96
C VAL A 40 -3.60 -2.06 -5.39
N ARG A 41 -2.85 -2.52 -6.40
CA ARG A 41 -3.32 -2.57 -7.80
C ARG A 41 -4.50 -3.54 -7.95
N ASP A 42 -4.45 -4.70 -7.31
CA ASP A 42 -5.57 -5.66 -7.31
C ASP A 42 -6.83 -5.01 -6.67
N TYR A 43 -6.67 -4.35 -5.53
CA TYR A 43 -7.75 -3.59 -4.88
C TYR A 43 -8.33 -2.50 -5.79
N ALA A 44 -7.48 -1.72 -6.46
CA ALA A 44 -7.93 -0.68 -7.39
C ALA A 44 -8.73 -1.27 -8.57
N ALA A 45 -8.24 -2.37 -9.17
CA ALA A 45 -8.93 -3.06 -10.25
C ALA A 45 -10.30 -3.60 -9.81
N GLU A 46 -10.42 -4.16 -8.59
CA GLU A 46 -11.70 -4.60 -8.03
C GLU A 46 -12.69 -3.45 -7.78
N ARG A 47 -12.19 -2.25 -7.43
CA ARG A 47 -13.02 -1.05 -7.28
C ARG A 47 -13.56 -0.60 -8.64
N GLU A 48 -12.68 -0.48 -9.63
CA GLU A 48 -13.03 -0.08 -11.00
C GLU A 48 -14.01 -1.05 -11.65
N ALA A 49 -13.76 -2.37 -11.54
CA ALA A 49 -14.65 -3.41 -12.06
C ALA A 49 -16.06 -3.35 -11.43
N ALA A 50 -16.15 -2.87 -10.19
CA ALA A 50 -17.41 -2.65 -9.49
C ALA A 50 -18.03 -1.25 -9.77
N GLY A 51 -17.46 -0.45 -10.67
CA GLY A 51 -17.92 0.90 -10.98
C GLY A 51 -17.72 1.89 -9.82
N ARG A 52 -16.80 1.61 -8.90
CA ARG A 52 -16.51 2.44 -7.73
C ARG A 52 -15.21 3.21 -7.97
N ALA A 53 -15.17 4.46 -7.51
CA ALA A 53 -13.95 5.26 -7.56
C ALA A 53 -12.82 4.61 -6.73
N VAL A 54 -11.60 4.68 -7.26
CA VAL A 54 -10.37 4.33 -6.53
C VAL A 54 -10.01 5.51 -5.61
N PRO A 55 -9.74 5.27 -4.31
CA PRO A 55 -9.31 6.34 -3.41
C PRO A 55 -7.94 6.90 -3.78
N ASP A 56 -7.72 8.21 -3.62
CA ASP A 56 -6.42 8.87 -3.86
C ASP A 56 -5.28 8.26 -3.02
N ASP A 57 -5.61 7.78 -1.84
CA ASP A 57 -4.70 7.08 -0.95
C ASP A 57 -4.12 5.81 -1.56
N ALA A 58 -4.85 5.12 -2.45
CA ALA A 58 -4.30 3.97 -3.16
C ALA A 58 -3.16 4.40 -4.09
N TYR A 59 -3.29 5.53 -4.79
CA TYR A 59 -2.22 6.09 -5.62
C TYR A 59 -1.03 6.57 -4.77
N THR A 60 -1.29 7.12 -3.59
CA THR A 60 -0.22 7.49 -2.64
C THR A 60 0.65 6.28 -2.27
N VAL A 61 0.03 5.14 -1.93
CA VAL A 61 0.78 3.92 -1.61
C VAL A 61 1.58 3.43 -2.82
N LEU A 62 0.99 3.48 -4.03
CA LEU A 62 1.68 3.06 -5.26
C LEU A 62 2.90 3.92 -5.56
N THR A 63 2.78 5.25 -5.42
CA THR A 63 3.92 6.17 -5.62
C THR A 63 5.05 5.90 -4.64
N LEU A 64 4.74 5.61 -3.38
CA LEU A 64 5.76 5.28 -2.37
C LEU A 64 6.47 3.96 -2.69
N ALA A 65 5.73 2.94 -3.10
CA ALA A 65 6.32 1.65 -3.45
C ALA A 65 7.14 1.69 -4.75
N GLU A 66 6.80 2.57 -5.69
CA GLU A 66 7.62 2.80 -6.89
C GLU A 66 8.93 3.54 -6.57
N ALA A 67 8.92 4.41 -5.55
CA ALA A 67 10.13 5.05 -5.05
C ALA A 67 11.07 4.03 -4.39
N ASP A 68 10.54 3.10 -3.59
CA ASP A 68 11.29 2.00 -2.99
C ASP A 68 11.93 1.09 -4.06
N ALA A 69 11.18 0.72 -5.09
CA ALA A 69 11.70 -0.11 -6.19
C ALA A 69 12.84 0.57 -7.00
N THR A 70 12.93 1.90 -6.94
CA THR A 70 13.96 2.68 -7.65
C THR A 70 15.24 2.85 -6.82
N ASP A 71 15.17 2.60 -5.51
CA ASP A 71 16.32 2.63 -4.61
C ASP A 71 16.71 1.17 -4.31
N PRO A 72 17.74 0.59 -4.96
CA PRO A 72 18.16 -0.75 -4.64
C PRO A 72 18.78 -0.74 -3.24
N HIS A 73 17.95 -0.95 -2.21
CA HIS A 73 18.43 -1.16 -0.86
C HIS A 73 19.32 -2.40 -0.89
N PRO A 74 20.63 -2.30 -0.54
CA PRO A 74 21.47 -3.47 -0.47
C PRO A 74 20.86 -4.39 0.61
N ALA A 75 20.56 -5.62 0.22
CA ALA A 75 20.13 -6.65 1.17
C ALA A 75 21.24 -6.83 2.21
N ASP A 76 20.94 -6.55 3.49
CA ASP A 76 21.77 -6.94 4.64
C ASP A 76 21.79 -8.47 4.82
#